data_AF-A0A6H9FZZ3-F1
#
_entry.id   AF-A0A6H9FZZ3-F1
#
_cell.length_a   1.000
_cell.length_b   1.000
_cell.length_c   1.000
_cell.angle_alpha   90.00
_cell.angle_beta   90.00
_cell.angle_gamma   90.00
#
_symmetry.space_group_name_H-M   'P 1'
#
loop_
_entity.id
_entity.type
_entity.pdbx_description
1 polymer ?
#
loop_
_entity_poly.entity_id
_entity_poly.type
_entity_poly.pdbx_seq_one_letter_code
_entity_poly.pdbx_strand_id
1 'polypeptide(L)' 'MAHLKTKATTGKLPEREQWKWRLIRGLYEKEFERKQIIKLFEIIDNMMTLSPELQSSLENKIKQFEQEITMSLISNMEL' A
#
# COMPACT_ATOMS: atom_id res chain seq x y z
N MET A 1 4.05 0.56 24.80
CA MET A 1 3.89 -0.86 24.39
C MET A 1 4.31 -1.04 22.92
N ALA A 2 5.62 -1.02 22.64
CA ALA A 2 6.15 -1.13 21.27
C ALA A 2 6.83 -2.48 20.97
N HIS A 3 6.92 -3.38 21.96
CA HIS A 3 7.72 -4.61 21.85
C HIS A 3 6.89 -5.91 21.75
N LEU A 4 5.55 -5.82 21.64
CA LEU A 4 4.64 -6.98 21.60
C LEU A 4 3.73 -7.00 20.36
N LYS A 5 4.22 -6.52 19.21
CA LYS A 5 3.53 -6.70 17.90
C LYS A 5 4.41 -7.23 16.78
N THR A 6 5.64 -7.65 17.07
CA THR A 6 6.58 -8.20 16.07
C THR A 6 6.54 -9.73 15.95
N LYS A 7 5.72 -10.44 16.75
CA LYS A 7 5.61 -11.91 16.71
C LYS A 7 4.23 -12.47 16.31
N ALA A 8 3.27 -11.63 15.91
CA ALA A 8 1.90 -12.09 15.61
C ALA A 8 1.60 -12.38 14.12
N THR A 9 2.51 -12.07 13.20
CA THR A 9 2.26 -12.18 11.74
C THR A 9 3.02 -13.34 11.07
N THR A 10 3.40 -14.36 11.84
CA THR A 10 3.86 -15.62 11.27
C THR A 10 2.64 -16.49 10.97
N GLY A 11 2.06 -16.35 9.77
CA GLY A 11 1.21 -17.42 9.20
C GLY A 11 -0.19 -17.08 8.71
N LYS A 12 -0.61 -15.81 8.62
CA LYS A 12 -1.93 -15.47 8.08
C LYS A 12 -1.82 -14.68 6.77
N LEU A 13 -2.01 -15.37 5.65
CA LEU A 13 -1.98 -14.83 4.29
C LEU A 13 -2.87 -13.57 4.09
N PRO A 14 -4.12 -13.50 4.64
CA PRO A 14 -4.96 -12.31 4.49
C PRO A 14 -4.44 -11.10 5.26
N GLU A 15 -3.82 -11.33 6.42
CA GLU A 15 -3.25 -10.26 7.23
C GLU A 15 -2.05 -9.63 6.53
N ARG A 16 -1.29 -10.42 5.73
CA ARG A 16 -0.17 -9.89 4.95
C ARG A 16 -0.63 -8.88 3.89
N GLU A 17 -1.68 -9.18 3.13
CA GLU A 17 -2.21 -8.23 2.15
C GLU A 17 -2.65 -6.91 2.82
N GLN A 18 -3.33 -7.01 3.96
CA GLN A 18 -3.76 -5.82 4.73
C GLN A 18 -2.58 -5.00 5.26
N TRP A 19 -1.54 -5.66 5.76
CA TRP A 19 -0.31 -4.98 6.20
C TRP A 19 0.41 -4.30 5.04
N LYS A 20 0.51 -4.97 3.88
CA LYS A 20 1.12 -4.40 2.66
C LYS A 20 0.35 -3.17 2.21
N TRP A 21 -0.98 -3.27 2.17
CA TRP A 21 -1.86 -2.16 1.83
C TRP A 21 -1.67 -0.96 2.75
N ARG A 22 -1.60 -1.19 4.07
CA ARG A 22 -1.39 -0.11 5.06
C ARG A 22 -0.07 0.62 4.85
N LEU A 23 1.00 -0.12 4.52
CA LEU A 23 2.31 0.47 4.22
C LEU A 23 2.23 1.32 2.94
N ILE A 24 1.67 0.77 1.86
CA ILE A 24 1.54 1.46 0.58
C ILE A 24 0.70 2.73 0.73
N ARG A 25 -0.45 2.66 1.39
CA ARG A 25 -1.29 3.83 1.64
C ARG A 25 -0.54 4.93 2.41
N GLY A 26 0.25 4.54 3.42
CA GLY A 26 1.12 5.47 4.15
C GLY A 26 2.26 6.09 3.31
N LEU A 27 2.62 5.49 2.16
CA LEU A 27 3.56 6.11 1.21
C LEU A 27 2.89 7.23 0.42
N TYR A 28 1.63 7.08 0.04
CA TYR A 28 0.87 8.10 -0.68
C TYR A 28 0.40 9.26 0.20
N GLU A 29 0.15 9.01 1.49
CA GLU A 29 -0.19 10.06 2.46
C GLU A 29 1.01 10.97 2.80
N LYS A 30 2.23 10.53 2.49
CA LYS A 30 3.45 11.33 2.64
C LYS A 30 3.76 11.99 1.31
N GLU A 31 4.32 13.20 1.36
CA GLU A 31 4.79 13.97 0.19
C GLU A 31 6.04 13.35 -0.48
N PHE A 32 6.07 12.02 -0.60
CA PHE A 32 7.14 11.33 -1.31
C PHE A 32 6.99 11.51 -2.80
N GLU A 33 8.10 11.72 -3.48
CA GLU A 33 8.11 11.73 -4.93
C GLU A 33 7.73 10.34 -5.46
N ARG A 34 7.06 10.28 -6.61
CA ARG A 34 6.67 9.03 -7.28
C ARG A 34 7.82 8.02 -7.37
N LYS A 35 9.05 8.49 -7.61
CA LYS A 35 10.26 7.63 -7.65
C LYS A 35 10.58 6.97 -6.31
N GLN A 36 10.36 7.66 -5.20
CA GLN A 36 10.56 7.13 -3.85
C GLN A 36 9.46 6.12 -3.51
N ILE A 37 8.21 6.40 -3.89
CA ILE A 37 7.08 5.48 -3.72
C ILE A 37 7.35 4.16 -4.44
N ILE A 38 7.81 4.20 -5.71
CA ILE A 38 8.15 3.00 -6.49
C ILE A 38 9.25 2.18 -5.79
N LYS A 39 10.36 2.82 -5.37
CA LYS A 39 11.45 2.11 -4.68
C LYS A 39 10.99 1.48 -3.36
N LEU A 40 10.17 2.19 -2.59
CA LEU A 40 9.65 1.68 -1.32
C LEU A 40 8.67 0.53 -1.55
N PHE A 41 7.87 0.59 -2.62
CA PHE A 41 7.01 -0.50 -3.05
C PHE A 41 7.82 -1.75 -3.40
N GLU A 42 8.89 -1.62 -4.20
CA GLU A 42 9.77 -2.74 -4.55
C GLU A 42 10.41 -3.39 -3.32
N ILE A 43 10.84 -2.59 -2.33
CA ILE A 43 11.38 -3.11 -1.07
C ILE A 43 10.32 -3.92 -0.31
N ILE A 44 9.09 -3.40 -0.20
CA ILE A 44 7.98 -4.07 0.47
C ILE A 44 7.57 -5.34 -0.27
N ASP A 45 7.58 -5.32 -1.61
CA ASP A 45 7.27 -6.46 -2.46
C ASP A 45 8.28 -7.60 -2.30
N ASN A 46 9.57 -7.25 -2.28
CA ASN A 46 10.66 -8.19 -2.02
C ASN A 46 10.64 -8.76 -0.60
N MET A 47 10.34 -7.94 0.42
CA MET A 47 10.21 -8.42 1.80
C MET A 47 8.97 -9.30 2.02
N MET A 48 7.92 -9.10 1.23
CA MET A 48 6.65 -9.78 1.41
C MET A 48 6.01 -10.13 0.06
N THR A 49 6.54 -11.19 -0.53
CA THR A 49 6.00 -11.80 -1.76
C THR A 49 4.60 -12.32 -1.49
N LEU A 50 3.65 -11.87 -2.30
CA LEU A 50 2.26 -12.31 -2.24
C LEU A 50 2.02 -13.43 -3.25
N SER A 51 0.96 -14.22 -3.04
CA SER A 51 0.48 -15.10 -4.11
C SER A 51 -0.08 -14.25 -5.26
N PRO A 52 -0.10 -14.76 -6.50
CA PRO A 52 -0.60 -14.01 -7.66
C PRO A 52 -2.00 -13.41 -7.47
N GLU A 53 -2.88 -14.15 -6.80
CA GLU A 53 -4.25 -13.70 -6.47
C GLU A 53 -4.25 -12.47 -5.55
N LEU A 54 -3.42 -12.49 -4.49
CA LEU A 54 -3.30 -11.38 -3.55
C LEU A 54 -2.59 -10.17 -4.18
N GLN A 55 -1.65 -10.41 -5.09
CA GLN A 55 -0.99 -9.35 -5.86
C GLN A 55 -1.99 -8.62 -6.77
N SER A 56 -2.83 -9.36 -7.49
CA SER A 56 -3.87 -8.78 -8.35
C SER A 56 -4.91 -8.01 -7.53
N SER A 57 -5.34 -8.56 -6.38
CA SER A 57 -6.22 -7.85 -5.44
C SER A 57 -5.61 -6.51 -4.98
N LEU A 58 -4.33 -6.51 -4.64
CA LEU A 58 -3.61 -5.32 -4.18
C LEU A 58 -3.48 -4.25 -5.29
N GLU A 59 -3.12 -4.65 -6.51
CA GLU A 59 -3.02 -3.74 -7.65
C GLU A 59 -4.35 -3.05 -7.97
N ASN A 60 -5.46 -3.77 -7.88
CA ASN A 60 -6.79 -3.19 -8.06
C ASN A 60 -7.11 -2.14 -6.98
N LYS A 61 -6.75 -2.39 -5.72
CA LYS A 61 -6.92 -1.40 -4.63
C LYS A 61 -6.08 -0.15 -4.85
N ILE A 62 -4.83 -0.30 -5.32
CA ILE A 62 -3.96 0.84 -5.64
C ILE A 62 -4.58 1.67 -6.76
N LYS A 63 -5.04 1.03 -7.85
CA LYS A 63 -5.68 1.73 -8.97
C LYS A 63 -6.93 2.51 -8.54
N GLN A 64 -7.80 1.89 -7.75
CA GLN A 64 -8.99 2.56 -7.22
C GLN A 64 -8.61 3.78 -6.36
N PHE A 65 -7.62 3.63 -5.49
CA PHE A 65 -7.16 4.72 -4.63
C PHE A 65 -6.50 5.87 -5.41
N GLU A 66 -5.70 5.57 -6.44
CA GLU A 66 -5.13 6.59 -7.33
C GLU A 66 -6.24 7.33 -8.11
N GLN A 67 -7.29 6.64 -8.54
CA GLN A 67 -8.46 7.26 -9.17
C GLN A 67 -9.21 8.17 -8.18
N GLU A 68 -9.43 7.73 -6.94
CA GLU A 68 -10.06 8.53 -5.89
C GLU A 68 -9.27 9.80 -5.59
N ILE A 69 -7.94 9.70 -5.44
CA ILE A 69 -7.06 10.87 -5.24
C ILE A 69 -7.13 11.81 -6.45
N THR A 70 -7.06 11.27 -7.66
CA THR A 70 -7.07 12.07 -8.89
C THR A 70 -8.41 12.79 -9.09
N MET A 71 -9.53 12.11 -8.83
CA MET A 71 -10.86 12.73 -8.89
C MET A 71 -11.03 13.80 -7.81
N SER A 72 -10.56 13.56 -6.58
CA SER A 72 -10.58 14.57 -5.51
C SER A 72 -9.74 15.80 -5.85
N LEU A 73 -8.58 15.62 -6.49
CA LEU A 73 -7.71 16.72 -6.92
C LEU A 73 -8.36 17.56 -8.03
N ILE A 74 -8.98 16.91 -9.03
CA ILE A 74 -9.68 17.61 -10.12
C ILE A 74 -10.90 18.38 -9.56
N SER A 75 -11.68 17.75 -8.68
CA SER A 75 -12.84 18.41 -8.04
C SER A 75 -12.47 19.64 -7.21
N ASN A 76 -11.28 19.66 -6.60
CA ASN A 76 -10.80 20.82 -5.84
C ASN A 76 -10.25 21.93 -6.74
N MET A 77 -9.85 21.63 -7.98
CA MET A 77 -9.30 22.59 -8.93
C MET A 77 -10.39 23.32 -9.74
N GLU A 78 -11.60 22.75 -9.81
CA GLU A 78 -12.77 23.38 -10.46
C GLU A 78 -13.62 24.27 -9.53
N LEU A 79 -13.15 24.56 -8.31
CA LEU A 79 -13.82 25.43 -7.32
C LEU A 79 -13.16 26.81 -7.20
#